data_AF-A0A3C1U1Z2-F1
#
_entry.id   AF-A0A3C1U1Z2-F1
#
_cell.length_a   1.000
_cell.length_b   1.000
_cell.length_c   1.000
_cell.angle_alpha   90.00
_cell.angle_beta   90.00
_cell.angle_gamma   90.00
#
_symmetry.space_group_name_H-M   'P 1'
#
loop_
_entity.id
_entity.type
_entity.pdbx_description
1 polymer ?
#
loop_
_entity_poly.entity_id
_entity_poly.type
_entity_poly.pdbx_seq_one_letter_code
_entity_poly.pdbx_strand_id
1 'polypeptide(L)'
;GGGTATIDLLHHEGHRVHILATDDSHHIAKDGCGGWVMVRAASLTPASIITALKAGDFYASCGPQFAAVTLQDGSVDVTCSAVQRVILAADNHRADCVHGDGLTSASFDLGDDLPAFLRIIIIDAQGRPAWTNAVWLDHTS
;
A
#
# COMPACT_ATOMS: atom_id res chain seq x y z
N GLY A 1 -7.75 -5.82 -15.40
CA GLY A 1 -7.71 -6.52 -14.10
C GLY A 1 -6.40 -6.17 -13.43
N GLY A 2 -6.44 -5.65 -12.20
CA GLY A 2 -5.30 -4.93 -11.59
C GLY A 2 -4.31 -5.77 -10.77
N GLY A 3 -4.26 -7.10 -10.94
CA GLY A 3 -3.26 -7.97 -10.30
C GLY A 3 -3.36 -8.14 -8.77
N THR A 4 -4.12 -7.29 -8.07
CA THR A 4 -4.21 -7.28 -6.59
C THR A 4 -4.71 -8.60 -6.02
N ALA A 5 -5.68 -9.25 -6.68
CA ALA A 5 -6.19 -10.56 -6.26
C ALA A 5 -5.15 -11.68 -6.39
N THR A 6 -4.27 -11.62 -7.38
CA THR A 6 -3.16 -12.58 -7.55
C THR A 6 -2.11 -12.38 -6.47
N ILE A 7 -1.84 -11.13 -6.10
CA ILE A 7 -0.91 -10.81 -5.02
C ILE A 7 -1.45 -11.30 -3.67
N ASP A 8 -2.73 -11.11 -3.38
CA ASP A 8 -3.34 -11.58 -2.13
C ASP A 8 -3.28 -13.11 -2.01
N LEU A 9 -3.49 -13.84 -3.12
CA LEU A 9 -3.32 -15.30 -3.17
C LEU A 9 -1.86 -15.71 -2.88
N LEU A 10 -0.89 -15.05 -3.50
CA LEU A 10 0.53 -15.32 -3.27
C LEU A 10 0.94 -15.05 -1.82
N HIS A 11 0.42 -13.97 -1.21
CA HIS A 11 0.64 -13.69 0.21
C HIS A 11 0.06 -14.79 1.11
N HIS A 12 -1.17 -15.27 0.83
CA HIS A 12 -1.75 -16.40 1.56
C HIS A 12 -0.96 -17.71 1.40
N GLU A 13 -0.30 -17.91 0.26
CA GLU A 13 0.62 -19.03 0.02
C GLU A 13 2.02 -18.84 0.66
N GLY A 14 2.25 -17.72 1.37
CA GLY A 14 3.49 -17.41 2.06
C GLY A 14 4.56 -16.73 1.19
N HIS A 15 4.23 -16.35 -0.05
CA HIS A 15 5.16 -15.66 -0.94
C HIS A 15 5.20 -14.16 -0.63
N ARG A 16 6.35 -13.67 -0.14
CA ARG A 16 6.56 -12.26 0.21
C ARG A 16 6.89 -11.39 -1.01
N VAL A 17 5.90 -11.13 -1.87
CA VAL A 17 6.05 -10.29 -3.07
C VAL A 17 5.66 -8.82 -2.84
N HIS A 18 6.30 -7.91 -3.55
CA HIS A 18 6.01 -6.46 -3.53
C HIS A 18 5.08 -6.05 -4.68
N ILE A 19 4.39 -4.91 -4.50
CA ILE A 19 3.49 -4.34 -5.51
C ILE A 19 4.18 -3.18 -6.19
N LEU A 20 4.24 -3.21 -7.52
CA LEU A 20 4.72 -2.10 -8.34
C LEU A 20 3.58 -1.60 -9.21
N ALA A 21 3.47 -0.27 -9.35
CA ALA A 21 2.67 0.37 -10.39
C ALA A 21 3.62 1.10 -11.34
N THR A 22 3.45 0.86 -12.63
CA THR A 22 4.24 1.48 -13.70
C THR A 22 3.29 1.99 -14.77
N ASP A 23 3.60 3.12 -15.38
CA ASP A 23 2.76 3.71 -16.43
C ASP A 23 2.98 3.07 -17.81
N ASP A 24 4.02 2.25 -17.99
CA ASP A 24 4.42 1.65 -19.28
C ASP A 24 4.33 2.67 -20.43
N SER A 25 4.74 3.91 -20.15
CA SER A 25 4.61 5.01 -21.11
C SER A 25 5.55 4.79 -22.28
N HIS A 26 4.98 4.85 -23.49
CA HIS A 26 5.72 4.72 -24.74
C HIS A 26 6.02 6.09 -25.37
N HIS A 27 5.78 7.20 -24.65
CA HIS A 27 6.05 8.59 -25.07
C HIS A 27 5.37 9.02 -26.40
N ILE A 28 4.34 8.30 -26.86
CA ILE A 28 3.62 8.57 -28.12
C ILE A 28 2.35 9.43 -27.87
N ALA A 29 1.82 9.42 -26.65
CA ALA A 29 0.70 10.25 -26.20
C ALA A 29 0.97 10.84 -24.79
N LYS A 30 0.03 11.62 -24.22
CA LYS A 30 0.02 11.92 -22.77
C LYS A 30 -0.39 10.67 -21.98
N ASP A 31 0.40 9.60 -22.09
CA ASP A 31 0.17 8.28 -21.49
C ASP A 31 1.05 8.03 -20.24
N GLY A 32 1.91 9.00 -19.88
CA GLY A 32 2.71 8.95 -18.66
C GLY A 32 1.93 9.30 -17.38
N CYS A 33 2.51 8.92 -16.24
CA CYS A 33 1.96 9.13 -14.89
C CYS A 33 0.69 8.33 -14.56
N GLY A 34 0.44 7.22 -15.27
CA GLY A 34 -0.61 6.27 -14.92
C GLY A 34 -0.34 5.46 -13.65
N GLY A 35 0.94 5.29 -13.28
CA GLY A 35 1.37 4.61 -12.05
C GLY A 35 2.85 4.84 -11.76
N TRP A 36 3.21 4.92 -10.47
CA TRP A 36 4.58 5.09 -9.99
C TRP A 36 4.78 4.44 -8.62
N VAL A 37 6.03 4.41 -8.15
CA VAL A 37 6.37 4.10 -6.75
C VAL A 37 6.90 5.33 -6.03
N MET A 38 6.53 5.46 -4.76
CA MET A 38 7.03 6.49 -3.85
C MET A 38 8.00 5.85 -2.87
N VAL A 39 9.29 6.17 -2.99
CA VAL A 39 10.38 5.50 -2.26
C VAL A 39 10.78 6.29 -1.02
N ARG A 40 10.79 5.62 0.14
CA ARG A 40 11.31 6.15 1.40
C ARG A 40 12.81 5.85 1.50
N ALA A 41 13.63 6.69 0.88
CA ALA A 41 15.09 6.58 0.94
C ALA A 41 15.71 7.62 1.89
N ALA A 42 16.81 7.26 2.54
CA ALA A 42 17.53 8.16 3.45
C ALA A 42 18.13 9.40 2.74
N SER A 43 18.40 9.31 1.44
CA SER A 43 18.87 10.42 0.60
C SER A 43 18.49 10.22 -0.86
N LEU A 44 18.51 11.30 -1.65
CA LEU A 44 18.31 11.27 -3.10
C LEU A 44 19.60 10.85 -3.83
N THR A 45 20.15 9.70 -3.48
CA THR A 45 21.29 9.09 -4.17
C THR A 45 20.89 7.73 -4.75
N PRO A 46 21.46 7.30 -5.89
CA PRO A 46 21.15 6.01 -6.48
C PRO A 46 21.32 4.84 -5.49
N ALA A 47 22.37 4.88 -4.67
CA ALA A 47 22.64 3.86 -3.67
C ALA A 47 21.53 3.80 -2.60
N SER A 48 21.13 4.94 -2.03
CA SER A 48 20.05 4.99 -1.04
C SER A 48 18.70 4.55 -1.61
N ILE A 49 18.39 4.94 -2.86
CA ILE A 49 17.15 4.55 -3.54
C ILE A 49 17.11 3.04 -3.79
N ILE A 50 18.19 2.46 -4.32
CA ILE A 50 18.28 1.01 -4.58
C ILE A 50 18.15 0.22 -3.29
N THR A 51 18.79 0.67 -2.21
CA THR A 51 18.66 0.04 -0.89
C THR A 51 17.21 0.04 -0.41
N ALA A 52 16.53 1.18 -0.46
CA ALA A 52 15.13 1.31 -0.07
C ALA A 52 14.20 0.44 -0.93
N LEU A 53 14.40 0.43 -2.25
CA LEU A 53 13.64 -0.42 -3.16
C LEU A 53 13.81 -1.91 -2.85
N LYS A 54 15.04 -2.37 -2.60
CA LYS A 54 15.31 -3.76 -2.22
C LYS A 54 14.72 -4.15 -0.87
N ALA A 55 14.61 -3.19 0.05
CA ALA A 55 14.01 -3.38 1.36
C ALA A 55 12.47 -3.34 1.34
N GLY A 56 11.85 -2.96 0.22
CA GLY A 56 10.39 -2.77 0.16
C GLY A 56 9.93 -1.45 0.77
N ASP A 57 10.83 -0.50 1.02
CA ASP A 57 10.56 0.83 1.58
C ASP A 57 9.94 1.78 0.55
N PHE A 58 8.81 1.36 -0.02
CA PHE A 58 8.05 2.14 -0.99
C PHE A 58 6.58 1.72 -1.02
N TYR A 59 5.76 2.53 -1.67
CA TYR A 59 4.38 2.19 -2.02
C TYR A 59 4.11 2.48 -3.50
N ALA A 60 3.15 1.77 -4.09
CA ALA A 60 2.71 1.98 -5.45
C ALA A 60 1.50 2.94 -5.50
N SER A 61 1.42 3.81 -6.49
CA SER A 61 0.30 4.76 -6.62
C SER A 61 -0.03 5.05 -8.08
N CYS A 62 -1.32 5.27 -8.34
CA CYS A 62 -1.87 5.79 -9.59
C CYS A 62 -2.48 7.20 -9.41
N GLY A 63 -2.26 7.87 -8.28
CA GLY A 63 -2.93 9.12 -7.94
C GLY A 63 -2.74 9.52 -6.48
N PRO A 64 -3.41 8.85 -5.54
CA PRO A 64 -3.39 9.21 -4.13
C PRO A 64 -2.06 8.88 -3.46
N GLN A 65 -1.77 9.56 -2.35
CA GLN A 65 -0.49 9.48 -1.66
C GLN A 65 -0.68 9.09 -0.20
N PHE A 66 0.17 8.19 0.28
CA PHE A 66 0.33 7.95 1.72
C PHE A 66 1.28 8.99 2.30
N ALA A 67 0.88 9.60 3.41
CA ALA A 67 1.74 10.44 4.24
C ALA A 67 2.34 9.61 5.39
N ALA A 68 1.53 8.76 6.04
CA ALA A 68 1.98 7.85 7.09
C ALA A 68 1.07 6.62 7.17
N VAL A 69 1.66 5.47 7.50
CA VAL A 69 0.96 4.25 7.91
C VAL A 69 1.71 3.72 9.13
N THR A 70 1.03 3.66 10.26
CA THR A 70 1.63 3.28 11.55
C THR A 70 0.82 2.13 12.14
N LEU A 71 1.52 1.06 12.54
CA LEU A 71 0.95 0.00 13.35
C LEU A 71 1.41 0.21 14.80
N GLN A 72 0.49 0.45 15.71
CA GLN A 72 0.76 0.67 17.14
C GLN A 72 -0.42 0.17 17.98
N ASP A 73 -0.13 -0.45 19.13
CA ASP A 73 -1.14 -0.86 20.12
C ASP A 73 -2.32 -1.67 19.54
N GLY A 74 -2.05 -2.56 18.58
CA GLY A 74 -3.10 -3.36 17.93
C GLY A 74 -3.98 -2.56 16.95
N SER A 75 -3.59 -1.35 16.57
CA SER A 75 -4.30 -0.52 15.59
C SER A 75 -3.40 -0.10 14.43
N VAL A 76 -4.01 0.04 13.25
CA VAL A 76 -3.36 0.64 12.07
C VAL A 76 -3.94 2.00 11.78
N ASP A 77 -3.12 3.03 11.95
CA ASP A 77 -3.44 4.41 11.63
C ASP A 77 -2.86 4.79 10.27
N VAL A 78 -3.71 5.37 9.43
CA VAL A 78 -3.38 5.77 8.05
C VAL A 78 -3.61 7.26 7.91
N THR A 79 -2.62 7.99 7.39
CA THR A 79 -2.75 9.38 6.94
C THR A 79 -2.40 9.47 5.46
N CYS A 80 -3.24 10.12 4.66
CA CYS A 80 -3.12 10.14 3.21
C CYS A 80 -3.70 11.43 2.60
N SER A 81 -3.46 11.62 1.29
CA SER A 81 -4.20 12.61 0.49
C SER A 81 -5.70 12.35 0.53
N ALA A 82 -6.53 13.36 0.24
CA ALA A 82 -7.98 13.21 0.21
C ALA A 82 -8.44 12.02 -0.66
N VAL A 83 -9.10 11.03 -0.06
CA VAL A 83 -9.59 9.81 -0.70
C VAL A 83 -11.06 9.55 -0.39
N GLN A 84 -11.67 8.66 -1.19
CA GLN A 84 -13.03 8.18 -0.94
C GLN A 84 -13.08 6.90 -0.10
N ARG A 85 -12.01 6.09 -0.17
CA ARG A 85 -11.91 4.81 0.51
C ARG A 85 -10.51 4.58 1.05
N VAL A 86 -10.47 4.02 2.26
CA VAL A 86 -9.29 3.37 2.83
C VAL A 86 -9.68 1.93 3.12
N ILE A 87 -8.89 0.97 2.66
CA ILE A 87 -9.14 -0.46 2.78
C ILE A 87 -7.93 -1.09 3.47
N LEU A 88 -8.17 -1.81 4.56
CA LEU A 88 -7.22 -2.73 5.15
C LEU A 88 -7.50 -4.12 4.58
N ALA A 89 -6.50 -4.73 3.95
CA ALA A 89 -6.53 -6.12 3.52
C ALA A 89 -5.49 -6.90 4.31
N ALA A 90 -5.92 -7.96 4.98
CA ALA A 90 -5.08 -8.75 5.86
C ALA A 90 -5.30 -10.25 5.65
N ASP A 91 -4.43 -11.05 6.27
CA ASP A 91 -4.58 -12.50 6.32
C ASP A 91 -5.95 -12.92 6.92
N ASN A 92 -6.33 -14.19 6.78
CA ASN A 92 -7.63 -14.75 7.17
C ASN A 92 -8.85 -14.14 6.45
N HIS A 93 -8.67 -13.65 5.21
CA HIS A 93 -9.73 -13.00 4.43
C HIS A 93 -10.34 -11.76 5.10
N ARG A 94 -9.62 -11.14 6.03
CA ARG A 94 -10.06 -9.91 6.69
C ARG A 94 -9.90 -8.74 5.72
N ALA A 95 -11.00 -8.05 5.47
CA ALA A 95 -11.03 -6.83 4.66
C ALA A 95 -11.94 -5.80 5.32
N ASP A 96 -11.34 -4.76 5.90
CA ASP A 96 -12.07 -3.66 6.53
C ASP A 96 -12.00 -2.43 5.62
N CYS A 97 -13.10 -1.69 5.49
CA CYS A 97 -13.15 -0.50 4.64
C CYS A 97 -13.82 0.68 5.33
N VAL A 98 -13.14 1.83 5.28
CA VAL A 98 -13.69 3.12 5.67
C VAL A 98 -14.01 3.92 4.40
N HIS A 99 -15.25 4.41 4.33
CA HIS A 99 -15.75 5.25 3.24
C HIS A 99 -16.01 6.67 3.74
N GLY A 100 -15.79 7.66 2.88
CA GLY A 100 -16.13 9.05 3.18
C GLY A 100 -15.70 10.00 2.07
N ASP A 101 -16.26 11.19 2.03
CA ASP A 101 -15.94 12.17 0.99
C ASP A 101 -14.73 13.01 1.41
N GLY A 102 -13.56 12.70 0.83
CA GLY A 102 -12.33 13.46 1.08
C GLY A 102 -11.64 13.09 2.40
N LEU A 103 -11.69 11.81 2.79
CA LEU A 103 -10.97 11.29 3.95
C LEU A 103 -9.47 11.55 3.80
N THR A 104 -8.84 12.09 4.85
CA THR A 104 -7.38 12.26 4.92
C THR A 104 -6.75 11.33 5.94
N SER A 105 -7.56 10.62 6.73
CA SER A 105 -7.10 9.66 7.73
C SER A 105 -8.12 8.56 7.97
N ALA A 106 -7.65 7.38 8.39
CA ALA A 106 -8.47 6.26 8.85
C ALA A 106 -7.70 5.47 9.92
N SER A 107 -8.43 4.78 10.80
CA SER A 107 -7.86 3.91 11.83
C SER A 107 -8.61 2.58 11.81
N PHE A 108 -7.86 1.48 11.98
CA PHE A 108 -8.40 0.12 12.00
C PHE A 108 -7.92 -0.60 13.25
N ASP A 109 -8.86 -0.97 14.13
CA ASP A 109 -8.57 -1.78 15.30
C ASP A 109 -8.40 -3.25 14.89
N LEU A 110 -7.19 -3.78 15.04
CA LEU A 110 -6.87 -5.19 14.79
C LEU A 110 -7.19 -6.08 15.99
N GLY A 111 -7.32 -5.51 17.19
CA GLY A 111 -7.40 -6.24 18.44
C GLY A 111 -6.11 -6.98 18.79
N ASP A 112 -6.22 -7.96 19.70
CA ASP A 112 -5.09 -8.75 20.19
C ASP A 112 -4.63 -9.85 19.20
N ASP A 113 -5.51 -10.24 18.26
CA ASP A 113 -5.23 -11.26 17.25
C ASP A 113 -4.73 -10.60 15.96
N LEU A 114 -3.42 -10.35 15.92
CA LEU A 114 -2.76 -9.70 14.79
C LEU A 114 -2.67 -10.65 13.57
N PRO A 115 -3.00 -10.19 12.36
CA PRO A 115 -2.88 -11.01 11.16
C PRO A 115 -1.41 -11.23 10.78
N ALA A 116 -1.09 -12.36 10.14
CA ALA A 116 0.28 -12.66 9.69
C ALA A 116 0.85 -11.60 8.73
N PHE A 117 -0.01 -11.00 7.92
CA PHE A 117 0.33 -9.83 7.12
C PHE A 117 -0.88 -8.91 6.95
N LEU A 118 -0.59 -7.64 6.64
CA LEU A 118 -1.59 -6.67 6.22
C LEU A 118 -1.03 -5.69 5.19
N ARG A 119 -1.93 -5.07 4.43
CA ARG A 119 -1.63 -3.98 3.50
C ARG A 119 -2.78 -2.98 3.46
N ILE A 120 -2.45 -1.74 3.10
CA ILE A 120 -3.43 -0.67 2.97
C ILE A 120 -3.59 -0.28 1.51
N ILE A 121 -4.84 -0.05 1.12
CA ILE A 121 -5.24 0.45 -0.18
C ILE A 121 -6.02 1.74 0.03
N ILE A 122 -5.66 2.80 -0.68
CA ILE A 122 -6.42 4.06 -0.69
C ILE A 122 -6.90 4.35 -2.10
N ILE A 123 -8.11 4.89 -2.23
CA ILE A 123 -8.74 5.15 -3.54
C ILE A 123 -9.35 6.54 -3.55
N ASP A 124 -8.87 7.38 -4.47
CA ASP A 124 -9.33 8.77 -4.58
C ASP A 124 -10.70 8.92 -5.25
N ALA A 125 -11.19 10.16 -5.33
CA ALA A 125 -12.47 10.49 -5.96
C ALA A 125 -12.55 10.22 -7.47
N GLN A 126 -11.41 10.01 -8.12
CA GLN A 126 -11.32 9.64 -9.54
C GLN A 126 -11.23 8.11 -9.72
N GLY A 127 -11.33 7.34 -8.63
CA GLY A 127 -11.20 5.89 -8.63
C GLY A 127 -9.75 5.41 -8.77
N ARG A 128 -8.76 6.29 -8.61
CA ARG A 128 -7.34 5.95 -8.75
C ARG A 128 -6.82 5.36 -7.43
N PRO A 129 -6.20 4.18 -7.45
CA PRO A 129 -5.71 3.53 -6.25
C PRO A 129 -4.25 3.87 -5.90
N ALA A 130 -3.88 3.63 -4.64
CA ALA A 130 -2.50 3.42 -4.20
C ALA A 130 -2.46 2.27 -3.19
N TRP A 131 -1.33 1.56 -3.14
CA TRP A 131 -1.13 0.34 -2.35
C TRP A 131 0.19 0.40 -1.60
N THR A 132 0.16 0.08 -0.31
CA THR A 132 1.39 -0.25 0.42
C THR A 132 1.89 -1.63 0.01
N ASN A 133 3.18 -1.89 0.24
CA ASN A 133 3.65 -3.27 0.35
C ASN A 133 2.98 -3.97 1.55
N ALA A 134 2.94 -5.30 1.51
CA ALA A 134 2.49 -6.09 2.65
C ALA A 134 3.51 -5.97 3.80
N VAL A 135 3.00 -5.65 4.98
CA VAL A 135 3.76 -5.69 6.24
C VAL A 135 3.50 -7.04 6.87
N TRP A 136 4.57 -7.81 7.09
CA TRP A 136 4.51 -9.11 7.72
C TRP A 136 4.72 -8.95 9.22
N LEU A 137 3.76 -9.42 10.00
CA LEU A 137 3.80 -9.45 11.45
C LEU A 137 4.26 -10.86 11.83
N ASP A 138 5.58 -11.08 11.74
CA ASP A 138 6.14 -12.37 12.14
C ASP A 138 5.79 -12.58 13.63
N HIS A 139 4.99 -13.60 13.93
CA HIS A 139 4.79 -14.05 15.31
C HIS A 139 6.13 -14.61 15.80
N THR A 140 6.92 -13.80 16.50
CA THR A 140 8.00 -14.35 17.33
C THR A 140 7.35 -15.16 18.44
N SER A 141 7.28 -16.48 18.22
CA SER A 141 7.17 -17.47 19.30
C SER A 141 8.42 -17.45 20.18
#